data_AF-A0A9E1S911-F1
#
_entry.id   AF-A0A9E1S911-F1
#
_cell.length_a   1.000
_cell.length_b   1.000
_cell.length_c   1.000
_cell.angle_alpha   90.00
_cell.angle_beta   90.00
_cell.angle_gamma   90.00
#
_symmetry.space_group_name_H-M   'P 1'
#
loop_
_entity.id
_entity.type
_entity.pdbx_description
1 polymer ?
#
loop_
_entity_poly.entity_id
_entity_poly.type
_entity_poly.pdbx_seq_one_letter_code
_entity_poly.pdbx_strand_id
1 'polypeptide(L)' 'MTDIWRKYVGLDGVVVGIDRFGISAPGDIVMAELGISVENIVKKAALAGLNG' A
#
# COMPACT_ATOMS: atom_id res chain seq x y z
N MET A 1 -4.70 -6.42 -6.30
CA MET A 1 -5.90 -5.58 -6.23
C MET A 1 -5.60 -4.08 -6.10
N THR A 2 -4.45 -3.57 -6.56
CA THR A 2 -4.14 -2.13 -6.48
C THR A 2 -4.77 -1.31 -7.62
N ASP A 3 -4.85 -1.88 -8.83
CA ASP A 3 -5.29 -1.14 -10.02
C ASP A 3 -6.74 -0.63 -9.98
N ILE A 4 -7.62 -1.29 -9.22
CA ILE A 4 -9.04 -0.89 -9.09
C ILE A 4 -9.19 0.52 -8.52
N TRP A 5 -8.23 0.96 -7.70
CA TRP A 5 -8.25 2.27 -7.06
C TRP A 5 -7.70 3.40 -7.94
N ARG A 6 -7.01 3.10 -9.04
CA ARG A 6 -6.40 4.10 -9.93
C ARG A 6 -7.41 5.09 -10.51
N LYS A 7 -8.67 4.68 -10.69
CA LYS A 7 -9.75 5.57 -11.15
C LYS A 7 -10.09 6.69 -10.16
N TYR A 8 -9.74 6.54 -8.88
CA TYR A 8 -10.03 7.51 -7.84
C TYR A 8 -8.80 8.35 -7.48
N VAL A 9 -7.63 7.73 -7.46
CA VAL A 9 -6.38 8.41 -7.07
C VAL A 9 -5.67 9.07 -8.26
N GLY A 10 -6.10 8.79 -9.50
CA GLY A 10 -5.49 9.32 -10.70
C GLY A 10 -4.12 8.70 -11.00
N LEU A 11 -3.37 9.33 -11.90
CA LEU A 11 -2.02 8.89 -12.27
C LEU A 11 -0.97 9.28 -11.22
N ASP A 12 -1.22 10.37 -10.50
CA ASP A 12 -0.29 10.94 -9.51
C ASP A 12 -0.54 10.42 -8.09
N GLY A 13 -1.64 9.69 -7.88
CA GLY A 13 -1.98 9.12 -6.59
C GLY A 13 -1.31 7.77 -6.32
N VAL A 14 -1.17 7.46 -5.04
CA VAL A 14 -0.54 6.22 -4.55
C VAL A 14 -1.60 5.26 -4.02
N VAL A 15 -1.49 3.99 -4.40
CA VAL A 15 -2.28 2.90 -3.80
C VAL A 15 -1.37 2.00 -2.98
N VAL A 16 -1.73 1.78 -1.72
CA VAL A 16 -1.10 0.77 -0.85
C VAL A 16 -2.08 -0.39 -0.73
N GLY A 17 -1.71 -1.54 -1.29
CA GLY A 17 -2.54 -2.74 -1.32
C GLY A 17 -1.73 -3.96 -1.75
N ILE A 18 -2.42 -5.08 -1.92
CA ILE A 18 -1.79 -6.39 -2.15
C ILE A 18 -2.18 -6.92 -3.53
N ASP A 19 -1.19 -7.34 -4.31
CA ASP A 19 -1.34 -7.91 -5.67
C ASP A 19 -0.98 -9.40 -5.75
N ARG A 20 -0.77 -10.04 -4.59
CA ARG A 20 -0.54 -11.48 -4.44
C ARG A 20 -1.49 -12.09 -3.40
N PHE A 21 -1.53 -13.42 -3.32
CA PHE A 21 -2.27 -14.11 -2.26
C PHE A 21 -1.71 -13.82 -0.86
N GLY A 22 -2.48 -14.14 0.18
CA GLY A 22 -2.05 -13.99 1.57
C GLY A 22 -1.02 -15.03 2.01
N ILE A 23 -0.72 -15.02 3.31
CA ILE A 23 0.05 -16.06 4.00
C ILE A 23 -0.74 -16.53 5.23
N SER A 24 -0.49 -17.75 5.70
CA SER A 24 -1.07 -18.25 6.95
C SER A 24 -0.14 -17.88 8.11
N ALA A 25 -0.48 -16.80 8.81
CA ALA A 25 0.25 -16.29 9.96
C ALA A 25 -0.69 -15.41 10.82
N PRO A 26 -0.30 -15.07 12.06
CA PRO A 26 -0.94 -14.01 12.84
C PRO A 26 -1.08 -12.69 12.04
N GLY A 27 -2.18 -11.98 12.26
CA GLY A 27 -2.56 -10.84 11.41
C GLY A 27 -1.55 -9.70 11.40
N ASP A 28 -0.88 -9.43 12.52
CA ASP A 28 0.21 -8.45 12.63
C ASP A 28 1.40 -8.82 11.74
N ILE A 29 1.78 -10.09 11.71
CA ILE A 29 2.83 -10.61 10.82
C ILE A 29 2.39 -10.52 9.36
N VAL A 30 1.13 -10.90 9.05
CA VAL A 30 0.58 -10.79 7.69
C VAL A 30 0.65 -9.35 7.19
N MET A 31 0.26 -8.38 8.01
CA MET A 31 0.23 -6.97 7.62
C MET A 31 1.63 -6.41 7.42
N ALA A 32 2.59 -6.74 8.30
CA ALA A 32 3.97 -6.33 8.16
C ALA A 32 4.61 -6.90 6.87
N GLU A 33 4.46 -8.20 6.63
CA GLU A 33 5.03 -8.87 5.45
C GLU A 33 4.42 -8.39 4.14
N LEU A 34 3.13 -8.05 4.15
CA LEU A 34 2.43 -7.51 2.98
C LEU A 34 2.60 -5.99 2.83
N GLY A 35 3.42 -5.36 3.68
CA GLY A 35 3.75 -3.94 3.61
C GLY A 35 2.57 -3.03 3.94
N ILE A 36 1.58 -3.51 4.70
CA ILE A 36 0.47 -2.69 5.21
C ILE A 36 0.89 -2.12 6.56
N SER A 37 1.76 -1.11 6.52
CA SER A 37 2.30 -0.43 7.69
C SER A 37 2.36 1.08 7.48
N VAL A 38 2.44 1.84 8.58
CA VAL A 38 2.54 3.30 8.55
C VAL A 38 3.82 3.74 7.82
N GLU A 39 4.93 3.06 8.09
CA GLU A 39 6.23 3.36 7.50
C GLU A 39 6.18 3.21 5.98
N ASN A 40 5.53 2.16 5.47
CA ASN A 40 5.39 1.95 4.03
C ASN A 40 4.46 2.98 3.38
N ILE A 41 3.40 3.39 4.08
CA ILE A 41 2.49 4.45 3.60
C ILE A 41 3.25 5.77 3.47
N VAL A 42 3.93 6.20 4.54
CA VAL A 42 4.71 7.46 4.55
C VAL A 42 5.80 7.41 3.49
N LYS A 43 6.53 6.30 3.38
CA LYS A 43 7.58 6.13 2.36
C LYS A 43 7.01 6.27 0.95
N LYS A 44 5.89 5.62 0.64
CA LYS A 44 5.29 5.70 -0.70
C LYS A 44 4.72 7.08 -1.00
N ALA A 45 4.10 7.74 -0.01
CA ALA A 45 3.62 9.12 -0.15
C ALA A 45 4.78 10.08 -0.46
N ALA A 46 5.87 10.01 0.32
CA ALA A 46 7.05 10.83 0.13
C ALA A 46 7.71 10.59 -1.24
N LEU A 47 7.85 9.32 -1.67
CA LEU A 47 8.40 8.98 -2.98
C LEU A 47 7.54 9.51 -4.14
N ALA A 48 6.23 9.60 -3.95
CA ALA A 48 5.31 10.18 -4.92
C ALA A 48 5.25 11.71 -4.86
N GLY A 49 6.05 12.35 -3.99
CA GLY A 49 6.00 13.81 -3.81
C GLY A 49 4.70 14.30 -3.16
N LEU A 50 3.91 13.40 -2.58
CA LEU A 50 2.71 13.72 -1.82
C LEU A 50 3.15 14.24 -0.45
N ASN A 51 3.48 15.53 -0.40
CA ASN A 51 3.72 16.24 0.85
C ASN A 51 2.40 16.85 1.30
N GLY A 52 1.99 16.53 2.54
CA GLY A 52 0.83 17.14 3.20
C GLY A 52 1.12 18.56 3.65
#